data_AF-A0A9C8LI55-F1
#
_entry.id   AF-A0A9C8LI55-F1
#
_cell.length_a   1.000
_cell.length_b   1.000
_cell.length_c   1.000
_cell.angle_alpha   90.00
_cell.angle_beta   90.00
_cell.angle_gamma   90.00
#
_symmetry.space_group_name_H-M   'P 1'
#
loop_
_entity.id
_entity.type
_entity.pdbx_description
1 polymer ?
#
loop_
_entity_poly.entity_id
_entity_poly.type
_entity_poly.pdbx_seq_one_letter_code
_entity_poly.pdbx_strand_id
1 'polypeptide(L)'
;GGDGVVRRLRFLDPVTVTTLCAHREIPPFGVDGGAPGAVAENWAEWPDGRRQRLRGNDEIDLPAGALFELRTPGGGGWGAP
;
A
#
# COMPACT_ATOMS: atom_id res chain seq x y z
N GLY A 1 7.43 -9.33 -13.12
CA GLY A 1 5.96 -9.51 -13.17
C GLY A 1 5.31 -8.19 -13.49
N GLY A 2 4.02 -8.02 -13.19
CA GLY A 2 3.31 -6.76 -13.42
C GLY A 2 3.58 -5.71 -12.35
N ASP A 3 3.42 -4.44 -12.71
CA ASP A 3 3.57 -3.33 -11.78
C ASP A 3 2.38 -3.18 -10.82
N GLY A 4 2.67 -2.69 -9.61
CA GLY A 4 1.66 -2.23 -8.68
C GLY A 4 1.10 -0.86 -9.07
N VAL A 5 0.17 -0.35 -8.26
CA VAL A 5 -0.45 0.96 -8.43
C VAL A 5 -0.34 1.76 -7.14
N VAL A 6 -0.09 3.06 -7.28
CA VAL A 6 -0.19 4.03 -6.19
C VAL A 6 -1.52 4.79 -6.32
N ARG A 7 -2.38 4.67 -5.32
CA ARG A 7 -3.63 5.43 -5.21
C ARG A 7 -3.51 6.40 -4.04
N ARG A 8 -3.73 7.70 -4.31
CA ARG A 8 -3.72 8.76 -3.29
C ARG A 8 -5.14 9.33 -3.18
N LEU A 9 -5.71 9.21 -2.00
CA LEU A 9 -7.08 9.61 -1.68
C LEU A 9 -7.03 10.74 -0.67
N ARG A 10 -7.46 11.95 -1.06
CA ARG A 10 -7.61 13.07 -0.14
C ARG A 10 -9.05 13.12 0.36
N PHE A 11 -9.23 13.10 1.67
CA PHE A 11 -10.55 13.19 2.28
C PHE A 11 -10.91 14.66 2.48
N LEU A 12 -12.14 15.03 2.12
CA LEU A 12 -12.63 16.41 2.23
C LEU A 12 -13.31 16.68 3.57
N ASP A 13 -13.66 15.62 4.28
CA ASP A 13 -14.26 15.62 5.62
C ASP A 13 -13.53 14.59 6.50
N PRO A 14 -13.68 14.66 7.84
CA PRO A 14 -13.11 13.66 8.74
C PRO A 14 -13.61 12.25 8.39
N VAL A 15 -12.71 11.27 8.46
CA VAL A 15 -13.00 9.88 8.08
C VAL A 15 -12.23 8.89 8.95
N THR A 16 -12.79 7.70 9.15
CA THR A 16 -12.07 6.53 9.63
C THR A 16 -11.69 5.66 8.45
N VAL A 17 -10.40 5.37 8.30
CA VAL A 17 -9.88 4.46 7.27
C VAL A 17 -9.51 3.15 7.92
N THR A 18 -10.25 2.10 7.60
CA THR A 18 -9.91 0.71 7.96
C THR A 18 -9.33 0.01 6.73
N THR A 19 -8.20 -0.68 6.91
CA THR A 19 -7.50 -1.39 5.84
C THR A 19 -7.43 -2.88 6.12
N LEU A 20 -7.69 -3.69 5.09
CA LEU A 20 -7.43 -5.12 5.09
C LEU A 20 -6.75 -5.48 3.77
N CYS A 21 -5.43 -5.62 3.81
CA CYS A 21 -4.58 -5.81 2.63
C CYS A 21 -3.40 -6.74 2.95
N ALA A 22 -3.12 -7.69 2.06
CA ALA A 22 -2.02 -8.66 2.20
C ALA A 22 -0.71 -8.18 1.54
N HIS A 23 0.33 -9.02 1.54
CA HIS A 23 1.61 -8.75 0.87
C HIS A 23 2.37 -7.50 1.35
N ARG A 24 2.24 -7.17 2.65
CA ARG A 24 3.00 -6.08 3.30
C ARG A 24 4.35 -6.54 3.88
N GLU A 25 4.49 -7.85 4.08
CA GLU A 25 5.69 -8.51 4.61
C GLU A 25 6.19 -9.60 3.66
N ILE A 26 5.27 -10.49 3.22
CA ILE A 26 5.60 -11.57 2.29
C ILE A 26 5.27 -11.14 0.85
N PRO A 27 6.27 -11.05 -0.05
CA PRO A 27 6.06 -10.63 -1.43
C PRO A 27 5.28 -11.68 -2.23
N PRO A 28 4.58 -11.28 -3.31
CA PRO A 28 4.10 -12.24 -4.32
C PRO A 28 5.28 -13.02 -4.91
N PHE A 29 5.19 -14.35 -4.92
CA PHE A 29 6.28 -15.22 -5.38
C PHE A 29 6.41 -15.18 -6.92
N GLY A 30 7.63 -15.35 -7.40
CA GLY A 30 7.88 -15.67 -8.81
C GLY A 30 7.83 -17.17 -9.06
N VAL A 31 7.75 -17.56 -10.33
CA VAL A 31 7.64 -18.96 -10.76
C VAL A 31 8.70 -19.26 -11.81
N ASP A 32 9.17 -20.52 -11.86
CA ASP A 32 10.14 -21.00 -12.86
C ASP A 32 11.45 -20.19 -12.89
N GLY A 33 12.01 -19.91 -11.72
CA GLY A 33 13.21 -19.06 -11.58
C GLY A 33 12.93 -17.55 -11.58
N GLY A 34 11.67 -17.14 -11.71
CA GLY A 34 11.24 -15.75 -11.62
C GLY A 34 11.46 -15.12 -10.24
N ALA A 35 11.88 -13.86 -10.22
CA ALA A 35 12.05 -13.09 -9.00
C ALA A 35 10.69 -12.74 -8.34
N PRO A 36 10.64 -12.60 -7.01
CA PRO A 36 9.44 -12.15 -6.29
C PRO A 36 9.07 -10.70 -6.67
N GLY A 37 7.78 -10.38 -6.56
CA GLY A 37 7.27 -9.03 -6.71
C GLY A 37 7.62 -8.14 -5.52
N ALA A 38 7.47 -6.82 -5.69
CA ALA A 38 7.64 -5.89 -4.59
C ALA A 38 6.52 -6.02 -3.55
N VAL A 39 6.86 -5.87 -2.26
CA VAL A 39 5.87 -5.75 -1.19
C VAL A 39 5.10 -4.43 -1.28
N ALA A 40 3.88 -4.46 -0.78
CA ALA A 40 2.98 -3.32 -0.74
C ALA A 40 3.14 -2.46 0.51
N GLU A 41 2.63 -1.24 0.47
CA GLU A 41 2.69 -0.29 1.59
C GLU A 41 1.44 0.58 1.68
N ASN A 42 1.14 1.06 2.88
CA ASN A 42 0.06 2.01 3.15
C ASN A 42 0.62 3.19 3.96
N TRP A 43 0.17 4.40 3.66
CA TRP A 43 0.55 5.62 4.39
C TRP A 43 -0.65 6.52 4.63
N ALA A 44 -0.70 7.13 5.81
CA ALA A 44 -1.52 8.30 6.09
C ALA A 44 -0.64 9.55 6.13
N GLU A 45 -1.15 10.66 5.60
CA GLU A 45 -0.49 11.96 5.57
C GLU A 45 -1.48 13.04 6.03
N TRP A 46 -1.09 13.83 7.02
CA TRP A 46 -1.92 14.91 7.56
C TRP A 46 -1.66 16.22 6.80
N PRO A 47 -2.58 17.20 6.87
CA PRO A 47 -2.40 18.50 6.21
C PRO A 47 -1.14 19.25 6.60
N ASP A 48 -0.58 18.98 7.78
CA ASP A 48 0.68 19.55 8.28
C ASP A 48 1.94 18.85 7.72
N GLY A 49 1.77 17.82 6.88
CA GLY A 49 2.84 17.03 6.29
C GLY A 49 3.33 15.88 7.16
N ARG A 50 2.79 15.66 8.37
CA ARG A 50 3.08 14.45 9.16
C ARG A 50 2.69 13.22 8.35
N ARG A 51 3.53 12.18 8.37
CA ARG A 51 3.23 10.88 7.72
C ARG A 51 3.33 9.73 8.70
N GLN A 52 2.43 8.78 8.58
CA GLN A 52 2.41 7.54 9.37
C GLN A 52 2.28 6.34 8.42
N ARG A 53 3.16 5.35 8.58
CA ARG A 53 3.04 4.06 7.88
C ARG A 53 1.95 3.25 8.56
N LEU A 54 1.06 2.63 7.77
CA LEU A 54 0.02 1.75 8.26
C LEU A 54 0.35 0.29 7.94
N ARG A 55 -0.16 -0.62 8.75
CA ARG A 55 -0.06 -2.07 8.53
C ARG A 55 -1.02 -2.54 7.44
N GLY A 56 -0.98 -3.84 7.14
CA GLY A 56 -1.93 -4.47 6.22
C GLY A 56 -3.33 -4.62 6.82
N ASN A 57 -3.41 -4.80 8.14
CA ASN A 57 -4.64 -4.77 8.92
C ASN A 57 -4.51 -3.66 9.96
N ASP A 58 -5.20 -2.55 9.73
CA ASP A 58 -5.03 -1.33 10.52
C ASP A 58 -6.27 -0.44 10.44
N GLU A 59 -6.42 0.46 11.41
CA GLU A 59 -7.47 1.46 11.46
C GLU A 59 -6.90 2.81 11.90
N ILE A 60 -7.37 3.89 11.27
CA ILE A 60 -6.94 5.24 11.64
C ILE A 60 -8.03 6.29 11.38
N ASP A 61 -8.19 7.20 12.34
CA ASP A 61 -8.99 8.41 12.17
C ASP A 61 -8.16 9.54 11.55
N LEU A 62 -8.70 10.15 10.50
CA LEU A 62 -8.05 11.20 9.74
C LEU A 62 -8.94 12.45 9.68
N PRO A 63 -8.37 13.65 9.87
CA PRO A 63 -9.11 14.89 9.71
C PRO A 63 -9.37 15.20 8.23
N ALA A 64 -10.27 16.15 7.97
CA ALA A 64 -10.43 16.75 6.65
C ALA A 64 -9.08 17.26 6.10
N GLY A 65 -8.87 17.08 4.79
CA GLY A 65 -7.65 17.44 4.09
C GLY A 65 -6.53 16.41 4.19
N ALA A 66 -6.63 15.39 5.05
CA ALA A 66 -5.67 14.30 5.12
C ALA A 66 -5.70 13.43 3.86
N LEU A 67 -4.60 12.71 3.63
CA LEU A 67 -4.40 11.84 2.47
C LEU A 67 -4.08 10.42 2.93
N PHE A 68 -4.77 9.45 2.35
CA PHE A 68 -4.41 8.04 2.44
C PHE A 68 -3.79 7.58 1.12
N GLU A 69 -2.60 6.99 1.21
CA GLU A 69 -1.86 6.44 0.07
C GLU A 69 -1.79 4.92 0.18
N LEU A 70 -2.41 4.25 -0.79
CA LEU A 70 -2.40 2.80 -0.95
C LEU A 70 -1.43 2.45 -2.09
N ARG A 71 -0.38 1.69 -1.78
CA ARG A 71 0.52 1.09 -2.76
C ARG A 71 0.25 -0.41 -2.84
N THR A 72 -0.21 -0.90 -3.98
CA THR A 72 -0.44 -2.35 -4.19
C THR A 72 0.87 -3.05 -4.53
N PRO A 73 0.99 -4.36 -4.30
CA PRO A 73 2.24 -5.06 -4.58
C PRO A 73 2.43 -5.20 -6.10
N GLY A 74 3.67 -5.43 -6.52
CA GLY A 74 3.95 -5.91 -7.87
C GLY A 74 3.72 -7.42 -7.98
N GLY A 75 3.44 -7.92 -9.18
CA GLY A 75 3.34 -9.36 -9.44
C GLY A 75 4.72 -10.02 -9.52
N GLY A 76 4.82 -11.27 -9.07
CA GLY A 76 6.02 -12.08 -9.27
C GLY A 76 6.35 -12.30 -10.75
N GLY A 77 7.63 -12.50 -11.05
CA GLY A 77 8.10 -12.81 -12.41
C GLY A 77 7.89 -14.27 -12.81
N TRP A 78 8.03 -14.53 -14.11
CA TRP A 78 8.13 -15.87 -14.68
C TRP A 78 9.49 -16.00 -15.38
N GLY A 79 10.16 -17.15 -15.24
CA GLY A 79 11.43 -17.43 -15.92
C GLY A 79 12.64 -16.78 -15.24
N ALA A 80 13.83 -17.28 -15.55
CA ALA A 80 15.08 -16.65 -15.11
C ALA A 80 15.24 -15.26 -15.76
N PRO A 81 15.62 -14.22 -14.99
CA PRO A 81 15.83 -12.86 -15.49
C PRO A 81 17.06 -12.73 -16.40
#